data_AF-A0A7C6W825-F1
#
_entry.id   AF-A0A7C6W825-F1
#
_cell.length_a   1.000
_cell.length_b   1.000
_cell.length_c   1.000
_cell.angle_alpha   90.00
_cell.angle_beta   90.00
_cell.angle_gamma   90.00
#
_symmetry.space_group_name_H-M   'P 1'
#
loop_
_entity.id
_entity.type
_entity.pdbx_description
1 polymer ?
#
loop_
_entity_poly.entity_id
_entity_poly.type
_entity_poly.pdbx_seq_one_letter_code
_entity_poly.pdbx_strand_id
1 'polypeptide(L)'
;MQYIILNNDKTPAEKLSDGGHPLKEVEGFDNLGVLIPPPYIVLDFDTTSDAEIMLNIVEDLKIKCLVMKTTRGYHFWFKSEEPWKNFKKTRLAIGIYADCRSYGKLSYTVIKKDG
;
A
#
# COMPACT_ATOMS: atom_id res chain seq x y z
N MET A 1 -14.03 -1.74 -1.82
CA MET A 1 -12.84 -1.60 -0.95
C MET A 1 -13.31 -1.07 0.39
N GLN A 2 -12.59 -1.40 1.46
CA GLN A 2 -12.90 -0.91 2.81
C GLN A 2 -11.80 0.04 3.25
N TYR A 3 -12.20 1.21 3.73
CA TYR A 3 -11.32 2.31 4.08
C TYR A 3 -11.27 2.46 5.60
N ILE A 4 -10.17 2.99 6.11
CA ILE A 4 -10.00 3.26 7.54
C ILE A 4 -9.57 4.70 7.73
N ILE A 5 -10.04 5.31 8.81
CA ILE A 5 -9.63 6.64 9.20
C ILE A 5 -8.26 6.52 9.88
N LEU A 6 -7.32 7.39 9.50
CA LEU A 6 -5.99 7.44 10.09
C LEU A 6 -5.80 8.70 10.93
N ASN A 7 -5.05 8.57 12.01
CA ASN A 7 -4.51 9.70 12.75
C ASN A 7 -3.37 10.37 11.94
N ASN A 8 -2.93 11.56 12.38
CA ASN A 8 -1.82 12.29 11.73
C ASN A 8 -0.50 11.50 11.68
N ASP A 9 -0.29 10.57 12.61
CA ASP A 9 0.86 9.67 12.66
C ASP A 9 0.70 8.42 11.78
N LYS A 10 -0.36 8.36 10.96
CA LYS A 10 -0.73 7.25 10.06
C LYS A 10 -1.18 5.97 10.76
N THR A 11 -1.41 6.01 12.08
CA THR A 11 -2.01 4.88 12.79
C THR A 11 -3.52 4.85 12.61
N PRO A 12 -4.17 3.67 12.65
CA PRO A 12 -5.62 3.59 12.57
C PRO A 12 -6.28 4.29 13.75
N ALA A 13 -7.29 5.12 13.49
CA ALA A 13 -8.13 5.73 14.53
C ALA A 13 -9.07 4.70 15.19
N GLU A 14 -9.25 3.56 14.54
CA GLU A 14 -10.15 2.46 14.93
C GLU A 14 -9.47 1.10 14.76
N LYS A 15 -10.07 0.05 15.31
CA LYS A 15 -9.50 -1.30 15.14
C LYS A 15 -9.73 -1.76 13.71
N LEU A 16 -8.68 -2.27 13.08
CA LEU A 16 -8.78 -2.86 11.74
C LEU A 16 -9.78 -4.02 11.68
N SER A 17 -9.98 -4.73 12.80
CA SER A 17 -10.93 -5.84 12.91
C SER A 17 -12.39 -5.43 12.72
N ASP A 18 -12.69 -4.14 12.80
CA ASP A 18 -14.05 -3.62 12.67
C ASP A 18 -14.48 -3.54 11.19
N GLY A 19 -13.57 -3.87 10.26
CA GLY A 19 -13.89 -4.12 8.85
C GLY A 19 -13.78 -2.90 7.94
N GLY A 20 -13.56 -1.70 8.50
CA GLY A 20 -13.48 -0.44 7.77
C GLY A 20 -14.83 0.05 7.23
N HIS A 21 -14.79 1.10 6.43
CA HIS A 21 -15.95 1.85 5.96
C HIS A 21 -15.99 1.97 4.43
N PRO A 22 -17.18 2.15 3.82
CA PRO A 22 -17.30 2.61 2.44
C PRO A 22 -16.68 4.00 2.23
N LEU A 23 -16.11 4.27 1.05
CA LEU A 23 -15.45 5.56 0.75
C LEU A 23 -16.35 6.77 1.04
N LYS A 24 -17.64 6.69 0.69
CA LYS A 24 -18.61 7.78 0.86
C LYS A 24 -18.74 8.26 2.32
N GLU A 25 -18.47 7.39 3.29
CA GLU A 25 -18.56 7.72 4.71
C GLU A 25 -17.31 8.42 5.24
N VAL A 26 -16.17 8.24 4.55
CA VAL A 26 -14.86 8.68 5.04
C VAL A 26 -14.09 9.59 4.08
N GLU A 27 -14.59 9.86 2.88
CA GLU A 27 -13.90 10.68 1.86
C GLU A 27 -13.56 12.11 2.34
N GLY A 28 -14.35 12.63 3.29
CA GLY A 28 -14.16 13.93 3.91
C GLY A 28 -13.02 14.01 4.93
N PHE A 29 -12.39 12.89 5.30
CA PHE A 29 -11.26 12.90 6.23
C PHE A 29 -9.93 13.13 5.50
N ASP A 30 -8.99 13.82 6.15
CA ASP A 30 -7.71 14.19 5.56
C ASP A 30 -6.74 13.02 5.39
N ASN A 31 -6.86 12.00 6.24
CA ASN A 31 -5.95 10.86 6.28
C ASN A 31 -6.74 9.57 6.18
N LEU A 32 -6.52 8.84 5.08
CA LEU A 32 -7.23 7.60 4.81
C LEU A 32 -6.25 6.47 4.51
N GLY A 33 -6.56 5.32 5.07
CA GLY A 33 -6.00 4.04 4.69
C GLY A 33 -7.03 3.20 3.96
N VAL A 34 -6.55 2.16 3.31
CA VAL A 34 -7.40 1.11 2.72
C VAL A 34 -6.94 -0.24 3.24
N LEU A 35 -7.88 -1.06 3.71
CA LEU A 35 -7.60 -2.46 4.00
C LEU A 35 -7.26 -3.18 2.70
N ILE A 36 -6.22 -4.01 2.69
CA ILE A 36 -5.76 -4.66 1.46
C ILE A 36 -6.81 -5.70 1.00
N PRO A 37 -7.57 -5.44 -0.08
CA PRO A 37 -8.63 -6.33 -0.51
C PRO A 37 -8.06 -7.50 -1.32
N PRO A 38 -8.66 -8.69 -1.30
CA PRO A 38 -8.32 -9.73 -2.27
C PRO A 38 -8.56 -9.25 -3.71
N PRO A 39 -7.73 -9.63 -4.70
CA PRO A 39 -6.51 -10.45 -4.61
C PRO A 39 -5.23 -9.60 -4.58
N TYR A 40 -5.24 -8.45 -3.91
CA TYR A 40 -4.18 -7.45 -4.05
C TYR A 40 -3.06 -7.60 -3.02
N ILE A 41 -1.84 -7.34 -3.47
CA ILE A 41 -0.69 -7.06 -2.62
C ILE A 41 -0.15 -5.67 -2.96
N VAL A 42 0.46 -5.02 -1.97
CA VAL A 42 1.13 -3.73 -2.11
C VAL A 42 2.59 -3.92 -1.77
N LEU A 43 3.46 -3.58 -2.71
CA LEU A 43 4.88 -3.39 -2.45
C LEU A 43 5.14 -1.90 -2.27
N ASP A 44 5.63 -1.54 -1.10
CA ASP A 44 5.93 -0.15 -0.71
C ASP A 44 7.44 0.06 -0.72
N PHE A 45 7.90 0.97 -1.58
CA PHE A 45 9.30 1.36 -1.71
C PHE A 45 9.46 2.76 -1.13
N ASP A 46 9.99 2.82 0.09
CA ASP A 46 10.06 4.03 0.92
C ASP A 46 11.30 4.92 0.66
N THR A 47 12.27 4.42 -0.10
CA THR A 47 13.52 5.09 -0.49
C THR A 47 13.46 5.50 -1.95
N THR A 48 13.74 6.78 -2.25
CA THR A 48 13.64 7.33 -3.61
C THR A 48 14.44 6.50 -4.63
N SER A 49 15.66 6.08 -4.29
CA SER A 49 16.51 5.28 -5.18
C SER A 49 15.92 3.92 -5.54
N ASP A 50 15.40 3.17 -4.57
CA ASP A 50 14.80 1.86 -4.84
C ASP A 50 13.45 2.00 -5.56
N ALA A 51 12.69 3.04 -5.20
CA ALA A 51 11.38 3.31 -5.78
C ALA A 51 11.46 3.74 -7.25
N GLU A 52 12.46 4.55 -7.62
CA GLU A 52 12.75 4.93 -9.00
C GLU A 52 13.19 3.73 -9.85
N ILE A 53 14.02 2.83 -9.29
CA ILE A 53 14.39 1.59 -9.97
C ILE A 53 13.14 0.75 -10.26
N MET A 54 12.27 0.56 -9.27
CA MET A 54 11.03 -0.20 -9.48
C MET A 54 10.08 0.48 -10.46
N LEU A 55 9.98 1.81 -10.44
CA LEU A 55 9.18 2.58 -11.39
C LEU A 55 9.66 2.34 -12.83
N ASN A 56 10.96 2.47 -13.08
CA ASN A 56 11.55 2.19 -14.40
C ASN A 56 11.28 0.75 -14.84
N ILE A 57 11.41 -0.23 -13.93
CA ILE A 57 11.10 -1.64 -14.25
C ILE A 57 9.65 -1.81 -14.71
N VAL A 58 8.66 -1.25 -14.01
CA VAL A 58 7.26 -1.43 -14.39
C VAL A 58 6.90 -0.68 -15.67
N GLU A 59 7.51 0.48 -15.91
CA GLU A 59 7.29 1.28 -17.12
C GLU A 59 7.93 0.62 -18.35
N ASP A 60 9.21 0.25 -18.28
CA ASP A 60 9.97 -0.35 -19.38
C ASP A 60 9.40 -1.71 -19.79
N LEU A 61 9.07 -2.55 -18.80
CA LEU A 61 8.48 -3.87 -19.04
C LEU A 61 6.97 -3.82 -19.25
N LYS A 62 6.35 -2.63 -19.16
CA LYS A 62 4.90 -2.40 -19.33
C LYS A 62 4.06 -3.29 -18.41
N ILE A 63 4.51 -3.46 -17.17
CA ILE A 63 3.85 -4.28 -16.16
C ILE A 63 2.56 -3.57 -15.73
N LYS A 64 1.43 -4.24 -15.93
CA LYS A 64 0.11 -3.70 -15.55
C LYS A 64 -0.05 -3.72 -14.03
N CYS A 65 0.14 -2.57 -13.40
CA CYS A 65 -0.10 -2.35 -11.97
C CYS A 65 -0.60 -0.92 -11.73
N LEU A 66 -1.20 -0.69 -10.57
CA LEU A 66 -1.49 0.67 -10.11
C LEU A 66 -0.28 1.15 -9.30
N VAL A 67 0.30 2.27 -9.73
CA VAL A 67 1.38 2.96 -9.03
C VAL A 67 0.82 4.19 -8.34
N MET A 68 1.04 4.31 -7.03
CA MET A 68 0.64 5.49 -6.25
C MET A 68 1.89 6.17 -5.69
N LYS A 69 2.06 7.46 -5.98
CA LYS A 69 3.16 8.24 -5.43
C LYS A 69 2.91 8.55 -3.96
N THR A 70 3.93 8.33 -3.13
CA THR A 70 3.95 8.74 -1.72
C THR A 70 4.89 9.94 -1.55
N THR A 71 5.06 10.42 -0.32
CA THR A 71 5.98 11.55 -0.04
C THR A 71 7.44 11.23 -0.42
N ARG A 72 7.88 9.98 -0.29
CA ARG A 72 9.30 9.59 -0.47
C ARG A 72 9.54 8.55 -1.57
N GLY A 73 8.50 7.84 -1.99
CA GLY A 73 8.61 6.78 -2.99
C GLY A 73 7.24 6.39 -3.53
N TYR A 74 6.97 5.10 -3.65
CA TYR A 74 5.80 4.60 -4.38
C TYR A 74 5.21 3.33 -3.78
N HIS A 75 3.88 3.24 -3.84
CA HIS A 75 3.13 2.00 -3.62
C HIS A 75 2.80 1.37 -4.97
N PHE A 76 3.17 0.11 -5.14
CA PHE A 76 2.86 -0.68 -6.33
C PHE A 76 1.86 -1.76 -5.97
N TRP A 77 0.70 -1.70 -6.60
CA TRP A 77 -0.40 -2.63 -6.39
C TRP A 77 -0.40 -3.71 -7.45
N PHE A 78 -0.19 -4.95 -7.02
CA PHE A 78 -0.22 -6.14 -7.86
C PHE A 78 -1.37 -7.06 -7.45
N LYS A 79 -1.84 -7.87 -8.40
CA LYS A 79 -2.69 -9.02 -8.08
C LYS A 79 -1.80 -10.23 -7.81
N SER A 80 -2.14 -11.02 -6.81
CA SER A 80 -1.52 -12.31 -6.54
C SER A 80 -2.60 -13.36 -6.36
N GLU A 81 -2.39 -14.58 -6.88
CA GLU A 81 -3.34 -15.68 -6.74
C GLU A 81 -3.41 -16.18 -5.30
N GLU A 82 -2.27 -16.16 -4.60
CA GLU A 82 -2.13 -16.55 -3.20
C GLU A 82 -1.63 -15.39 -2.32
N PRO A 83 -2.11 -15.28 -1.07
CA PRO A 83 -1.71 -14.20 -0.18
C PRO A 83 -0.25 -14.36 0.26
N TRP A 84 0.48 -13.25 0.26
CA TRP A 84 1.86 -13.22 0.70
C TRP A 84 1.97 -13.05 2.22
N LYS A 85 3.13 -13.41 2.77
CA LYS A 85 3.51 -13.00 4.12
C LYS A 85 3.87 -11.52 4.09
N ASN A 86 3.29 -10.73 5.00
CA ASN A 86 3.71 -9.35 5.19
C ASN A 86 5.17 -9.30 5.65
N PHE A 87 5.94 -8.39 5.08
CA PHE A 87 7.32 -8.14 5.46
C PHE A 87 7.63 -6.65 5.46
N LYS A 88 8.73 -6.27 6.11
CA LYS A 88 9.19 -4.89 6.17
C LYS A 88 10.69 -4.82 5.96
N LYS A 89 11.15 -3.81 5.23
CA LYS A 89 12.56 -3.51 4.95
C LYS A 89 13.32 -4.75 4.48
N THR A 90 12.69 -5.55 3.62
CA THR A 90 13.28 -6.78 3.10
C THR A 90 13.98 -6.48 1.79
N ARG A 91 15.22 -6.95 1.66
CA ARG A 91 15.94 -6.92 0.39
C ARG A 91 15.37 -7.98 -0.55
N LEU A 92 14.81 -7.55 -1.66
CA LEU A 92 14.27 -8.42 -2.70
C LEU A 92 15.39 -9.08 -3.51
N ALA A 93 15.06 -10.11 -4.28
CA ALA A 93 16.03 -10.86 -5.09
C ALA A 93 16.81 -9.98 -6.08
N ILE A 94 16.17 -8.90 -6.57
CA ILE A 94 16.79 -7.92 -7.49
C ILE A 94 17.62 -6.84 -6.76
N GLY A 95 17.82 -6.97 -5.45
CA GLY A 95 18.75 -6.16 -4.67
C GLY A 95 18.19 -4.90 -4.03
N ILE A 96 16.96 -4.50 -4.34
CA ILE A 96 16.26 -3.33 -3.79
C ILE A 96 15.43 -3.68 -2.53
N TYR A 97 15.11 -2.70 -1.70
CA TYR A 97 14.34 -2.91 -0.46
C TYR A 97 12.86 -2.57 -0.62
N ALA A 98 11.99 -3.37 0.01
CA ALA A 98 10.55 -3.10 0.06
C ALA A 98 9.89 -3.56 1.37
N ASP A 99 8.73 -2.97 1.64
CA ASP A 99 7.69 -3.48 2.53
C ASP A 99 6.62 -4.20 1.69
N CYS A 100 5.93 -5.18 2.27
CA CYS A 100 4.78 -5.84 1.63
C CYS A 100 3.58 -5.93 2.56
N ARG A 101 2.43 -5.53 2.03
CA ARG A 101 1.11 -5.72 2.63
C ARG A 101 0.26 -6.55 1.69
N SER A 102 -0.25 -7.67 2.17
CA SER A 102 -1.03 -8.61 1.37
C SER A 102 -2.47 -8.70 1.86
N TYR A 103 -3.38 -9.00 0.94
CA TYR A 103 -4.67 -9.58 1.28
C TYR A 103 -4.50 -10.88 2.08
N GLY A 104 -5.56 -11.30 2.79
CA GLY A 104 -5.50 -12.46 3.69
C GLY A 104 -4.73 -12.19 5.00
N LYS A 105 -4.19 -10.98 5.17
CA LYS A 105 -3.63 -10.47 6.43
C LYS A 105 -4.38 -9.20 6.79
N LEU A 106 -4.66 -9.02 8.09
CA LEU A 106 -5.25 -7.79 8.59
C LEU A 106 -4.20 -6.67 8.51
N SER A 107 -4.21 -5.93 7.40
CA SER A 107 -3.26 -4.88 7.10
C SER A 107 -3.86 -3.85 6.16
N TYR A 108 -3.22 -2.69 6.10
CA TYR A 108 -3.67 -1.55 5.31
C TYR A 108 -2.48 -0.85 4.66
N THR A 109 -2.78 0.00 3.69
CA THR A 109 -1.84 1.01 3.19
C THR A 109 -2.49 2.39 3.22
N VAL A 110 -1.67 3.43 3.30
CA VAL A 110 -2.12 4.83 3.27
C VAL A 110 -2.39 5.23 1.83
N ILE A 111 -3.55 5.84 1.57
CA ILE A 111 -3.96 6.28 0.22
C ILE A 111 -4.24 7.78 0.13
N LYS A 112 -4.45 8.44 1.27
CA LYS A 112 -4.64 9.90 1.38
C LYS A 112 -3.95 10.37 2.65
N LYS A 113 -3.23 11.49 2.56
CA LYS A 113 -2.50 12.07 3.69
C LYS A 113 -2.50 13.59 3.57
N ASP A 114 -2.84 14.26 4.67
CA ASP A 114 -2.83 15.72 4.82
C ASP A 114 -3.74 16.47 3.81
N GLY A 115 -4.87 15.87 3.42
CA GLY A 115 -5.87 16.49 2.53
C GLY A 115 -5.64 16.20 1.05
#